data_AF-A0A084BBL1-F1
#
_entry.id   AF-A0A084BBL1-F1
#
_cell.length_a   1.000
_cell.length_b   1.000
_cell.length_c   1.000
_cell.angle_alpha   90.00
_cell.angle_beta   90.00
_cell.angle_gamma   90.00
#
_symmetry.space_group_name_H-M   'P 1'
#
loop_
_entity.id
_entity.type
_entity.pdbx_description
1 polymer ?
#
loop_
_entity_poly.entity_id
_entity_poly.type
_entity_poly.pdbx_seq_one_letter_code
_entity_poly.pdbx_strand_id
1 'polypeptide(L)'
;MNAELEREIAMSPSHDESDVVIAVQDTQWETHGWPSLDFCVTVHTTPESPSAIRAVVMKGPLMLAVLAAPLAQCHYIFSQLIVNGQAVGGDYTYMRRNTNSYMPSFAADVINSPNLRCNEGATTGTAQTYTVAAGSRIGFKLWYNEFIEHPGPGFVYMSRAPGALNSYDGSGDWFKVYESGLCGSNPSVDNNWCTWQDDRIEFTIPNRIPPGDYLVRVEHIAIHEGHVGRAQFYMECAHLRITGSGGGTPGPLVRIPGLYRTSDPGIAYNKWTSNPAPYVMPGPAVWVDNGSSNPTNPTPTNPTNPGTGAPLYGQCGGQGWTGPTTCAQGTCTVSNQWYSQCL
;
A
#
# COMPACT_ATOMS: atom_id res chain seq x y z
N MET A 1 0.74 -49.59 -44.35
CA MET A 1 0.21 -48.70 -45.39
C MET A 1 0.57 -47.29 -44.95
N ASN A 2 1.58 -46.69 -45.59
CA ASN A 2 1.94 -45.27 -45.78
C ASN A 2 1.68 -44.27 -44.62
N ALA A 3 2.57 -43.36 -44.20
CA ALA A 3 3.72 -42.74 -44.86
C ALA A 3 4.64 -42.06 -43.82
N GLU A 4 5.90 -41.88 -44.21
CA GLU A 4 6.89 -41.00 -43.57
C GLU A 4 6.45 -39.53 -43.57
N LEU A 5 6.91 -38.79 -42.57
CA LEU A 5 7.30 -37.40 -42.73
C LEU A 5 8.53 -37.15 -41.85
N GLU A 6 9.69 -37.49 -42.37
CA GLU A 6 10.95 -36.90 -41.91
C GLU A 6 10.90 -35.40 -42.24
N ARG A 7 11.13 -34.56 -41.24
CA ARG A 7 11.70 -33.24 -41.46
C ARG A 7 13.00 -33.17 -40.67
N GLU A 8 14.10 -33.18 -41.40
CA GLU A 8 15.37 -32.67 -40.90
C GLU A 8 15.17 -31.22 -40.43
N ILE A 9 15.47 -30.96 -39.16
CA ILE A 9 15.90 -29.63 -38.75
C ILE A 9 17.42 -29.71 -38.71
N ALA A 10 18.06 -29.10 -39.71
CA ALA A 10 19.49 -28.94 -39.77
C ALA A 10 19.98 -28.20 -38.52
N MET A 11 20.84 -28.85 -37.73
CA MET A 11 21.66 -28.16 -36.73
C MET A 11 22.82 -27.48 -37.45
N SER A 12 22.75 -26.16 -37.59
CA SER A 12 23.91 -25.32 -37.81
C SER A 12 24.48 -24.91 -36.44
N PRO A 13 25.79 -25.07 -36.18
CA PRO A 13 26.39 -24.54 -34.97
C PRO A 13 26.63 -23.05 -35.19
N SER A 14 25.69 -22.20 -34.75
CA SER A 14 25.97 -20.79 -34.56
C SER A 14 26.13 -20.53 -33.07
N HIS A 15 27.37 -20.23 -32.67
CA HIS A 15 27.68 -19.51 -31.46
C HIS A 15 26.88 -18.20 -31.43
N ASP A 16 25.85 -18.11 -30.59
CA ASP A 16 25.58 -16.91 -29.80
C ASP A 16 24.52 -17.19 -28.73
N GLU A 17 24.69 -16.60 -27.56
CA GLU A 17 23.76 -16.68 -26.44
C GLU A 17 22.47 -15.90 -26.77
N SER A 18 21.31 -16.56 -26.76
CA SER A 18 20.01 -15.88 -26.60
C SER A 18 18.91 -16.87 -26.20
N ASP A 19 18.03 -16.36 -25.33
CA ASP A 19 17.00 -17.05 -24.57
C ASP A 19 16.03 -17.92 -25.39
N VAL A 20 15.69 -19.10 -24.85
CA VAL A 20 14.56 -19.91 -25.32
C VAL A 20 13.33 -19.57 -24.47
N VAL A 21 12.37 -18.84 -25.04
CA VAL A 21 11.04 -18.62 -24.45
C VAL A 21 10.15 -19.82 -24.79
N ILE A 22 9.73 -20.58 -23.77
CA ILE A 22 8.69 -21.62 -23.91
C ILE A 22 7.37 -21.01 -23.42
N ALA A 23 6.46 -20.72 -24.35
CA ALA A 23 5.07 -20.41 -24.02
C ALA A 23 4.31 -21.73 -23.81
N VAL A 24 3.78 -21.96 -22.62
CA VAL A 24 2.80 -23.03 -22.37
C VAL A 24 1.43 -22.37 -22.29
N GLN A 25 0.60 -22.58 -23.33
CA GLN A 25 -0.82 -22.25 -23.31
C GLN A 25 -1.58 -23.30 -22.51
N ASP A 26 -2.36 -22.78 -21.56
CA ASP A 26 -3.68 -23.24 -21.10
C ASP A 26 -3.88 -24.74 -20.86
N THR A 27 -4.00 -25.11 -19.59
CA THR A 27 -4.76 -26.31 -19.19
C THR A 27 -5.68 -25.90 -18.05
N GLN A 28 -6.94 -26.30 -18.10
CA GLN A 28 -7.88 -26.12 -16.99
C GLN A 28 -7.70 -27.28 -15.99
N TRP A 29 -7.82 -26.99 -14.69
CA TRP A 29 -7.88 -28.03 -13.65
C TRP A 29 -9.26 -27.98 -12.98
N GLU A 30 -10.03 -29.05 -13.14
CA GLU A 30 -11.24 -29.32 -12.37
C GLU A 30 -10.86 -29.66 -10.92
N THR A 31 -11.41 -28.93 -9.94
CA THR A 31 -11.18 -29.18 -8.51
C THR A 31 -12.31 -30.02 -7.92
N HIS A 32 -12.00 -31.27 -7.56
CA HIS A 32 -12.85 -32.06 -6.67
C HIS A 32 -12.63 -31.62 -5.21
N GLY A 33 -13.51 -30.74 -4.70
CA GLY A 33 -14.01 -30.82 -3.32
C GLY A 33 -13.25 -30.14 -2.17
N TRP A 34 -12.27 -29.25 -2.41
CA TRP A 34 -11.68 -28.38 -1.37
C TRP A 34 -11.50 -26.95 -1.92
N PRO A 35 -11.61 -25.89 -1.09
CA PRO A 35 -11.60 -24.51 -1.59
C PRO A 35 -10.25 -24.17 -2.20
N SER A 36 -10.28 -23.61 -3.41
CA SER A 36 -9.14 -23.15 -4.20
C SER A 36 -8.36 -22.08 -3.44
N LEU A 37 -7.11 -22.40 -3.08
CA LEU A 37 -6.08 -21.43 -2.75
C LEU A 37 -5.49 -20.97 -4.09
N ASP A 38 -5.81 -19.75 -4.52
CA ASP A 38 -5.15 -19.14 -5.68
C ASP A 38 -3.72 -18.75 -5.28
N PHE A 39 -2.73 -19.39 -5.89
CA PHE A 39 -1.30 -19.09 -5.70
C PHE A 39 -0.80 -18.23 -6.88
N CYS A 40 -0.14 -17.10 -6.61
CA CYS A 40 0.46 -16.22 -7.62
C CYS A 40 1.87 -16.69 -8.04
N VAL A 41 2.22 -16.53 -9.33
CA VAL A 41 3.49 -16.98 -9.95
C VAL A 41 4.06 -15.88 -10.85
N THR A 42 5.35 -15.52 -10.67
CA THR A 42 6.23 -14.96 -11.71
C THR A 42 7.69 -15.35 -11.42
N VAL A 43 8.52 -15.52 -12.47
CA VAL A 43 9.86 -16.13 -12.44
C VAL A 43 10.98 -15.10 -12.63
N HIS A 44 12.04 -15.17 -11.81
CA HIS A 44 13.35 -14.58 -12.13
C HIS A 44 14.49 -15.55 -11.84
N THR A 45 15.37 -15.76 -12.82
CA THR A 45 16.63 -16.52 -12.70
C THR A 45 17.78 -15.57 -12.41
N THR A 46 18.60 -15.85 -11.39
CA THR A 46 19.91 -15.19 -11.22
C THR A 46 21.06 -16.22 -11.18
N PRO A 47 22.19 -15.96 -11.85
CA PRO A 47 23.37 -16.82 -11.84
C PRO A 47 24.29 -16.55 -10.64
N GLU A 48 25.21 -17.48 -10.36
CA GLU A 48 26.34 -17.45 -9.39
C GLU A 48 26.03 -17.97 -7.96
N SER A 49 26.78 -18.86 -7.28
CA SER A 49 27.99 -19.68 -7.50
C SER A 49 28.08 -20.73 -6.33
N PRO A 50 29.04 -21.69 -6.29
CA PRO A 50 28.83 -23.06 -5.81
C PRO A 50 29.27 -23.38 -4.37
N SER A 51 28.55 -24.26 -3.66
CA SER A 51 29.07 -25.01 -2.50
C SER A 51 28.37 -26.37 -2.34
N ALA A 52 29.02 -27.39 -2.94
CA ALA A 52 28.98 -28.84 -2.69
C ALA A 52 27.75 -29.50 -2.02
N ILE A 53 26.98 -30.26 -2.82
CA ILE A 53 26.23 -31.44 -2.36
C ILE A 53 26.95 -32.68 -2.92
N ARG A 54 27.44 -33.56 -2.04
CA ARG A 54 27.99 -34.88 -2.43
C ARG A 54 26.83 -35.81 -2.80
N ALA A 55 26.63 -36.09 -4.08
CA ALA A 55 25.72 -37.14 -4.55
C ALA A 55 26.46 -38.48 -4.69
N VAL A 56 25.90 -39.55 -4.10
CA VAL A 56 26.30 -40.94 -4.37
C VAL A 56 25.70 -41.33 -5.73
N VAL A 57 26.55 -41.67 -6.70
CA VAL A 57 26.13 -42.05 -8.05
C VAL A 57 25.84 -43.55 -8.11
N MET A 58 24.57 -43.92 -8.29
CA MET A 58 24.21 -45.23 -8.88
C MET A 58 23.95 -45.04 -10.38
N LYS A 59 24.52 -45.92 -11.19
CA LYS A 59 24.46 -45.88 -12.67
C LYS A 59 23.10 -46.37 -13.17
N GLY A 60 22.32 -45.46 -13.76
CA GLY A 60 21.13 -45.76 -14.57
C GLY A 60 20.50 -44.46 -15.05
N PRO A 61 20.02 -44.34 -16.31
CA PRO A 61 19.55 -43.08 -16.87
C PRO A 61 18.13 -42.81 -16.38
N LEU A 62 18.00 -42.26 -15.19
CA LEU A 62 16.79 -41.59 -14.74
C LEU A 62 17.15 -40.12 -14.55
N MET A 63 16.70 -39.26 -15.48
CA MET A 63 16.68 -37.82 -15.26
C MET A 63 15.78 -37.56 -14.05
N LEU A 64 16.38 -37.33 -12.89
CA LEU A 64 15.68 -36.81 -11.73
C LEU A 64 15.50 -35.31 -11.98
N ALA A 65 14.37 -34.93 -12.58
CA ALA A 65 13.94 -33.54 -12.63
C ALA A 65 13.71 -33.09 -11.18
N VAL A 66 14.65 -32.30 -10.64
CA VAL A 66 14.44 -31.59 -9.38
C VAL A 66 13.37 -30.53 -9.67
N LEU A 67 12.11 -30.83 -9.36
CA LEU A 67 11.06 -29.83 -9.23
C LEU A 67 11.46 -28.91 -8.07
N ALA A 68 12.12 -27.80 -8.38
CA ALA A 68 12.22 -26.68 -7.48
C ALA A 68 10.80 -26.12 -7.31
N ALA A 69 10.15 -26.44 -6.19
CA ALA A 69 8.88 -25.82 -5.85
C ALA A 69 9.13 -24.31 -5.63
N PRO A 70 8.39 -23.41 -6.28
CA PRO A 70 8.53 -21.98 -6.05
C PRO A 70 8.06 -21.64 -4.63
N LEU A 71 8.89 -20.95 -3.87
CA LEU A 71 8.48 -20.25 -2.66
C LEU A 71 7.83 -18.93 -3.12
N ALA A 72 6.50 -18.91 -3.23
CA ALA A 72 5.74 -17.67 -3.45
C ALA A 72 5.79 -16.82 -2.18
N GLN A 73 6.26 -15.58 -2.29
CA GLN A 73 6.44 -14.66 -1.18
C GLN A 73 5.63 -13.39 -1.48
N CYS A 74 4.36 -13.35 -1.07
CA CYS A 74 3.47 -12.17 -1.21
C CYS A 74 3.85 -10.99 -0.29
N HIS A 75 5.06 -11.00 0.26
CA HIS A 75 5.54 -10.01 1.20
C HIS A 75 6.44 -9.01 0.45
N TYR A 76 6.27 -7.73 0.74
CA TYR A 76 6.89 -6.65 0.00
C TYR A 76 7.39 -5.56 0.94
N ILE A 77 8.13 -4.59 0.41
CA ILE A 77 8.70 -3.48 1.18
C ILE A 77 8.72 -2.20 0.37
N PHE A 78 8.32 -1.08 0.98
CA PHE A 78 8.44 0.24 0.39
C PHE A 78 9.87 0.79 0.55
N SER A 79 10.72 0.57 -0.46
CA SER A 79 12.13 0.97 -0.41
C SER A 79 12.45 2.23 -1.21
N GLN A 80 11.56 2.69 -2.10
CA GLN A 80 11.84 3.75 -3.07
C GLN A 80 10.90 4.94 -2.93
N LEU A 81 11.46 6.15 -3.02
CA LEU A 81 10.70 7.39 -3.12
C LEU A 81 10.47 7.72 -4.60
N ILE A 82 9.20 8.00 -4.94
CA ILE A 82 8.77 8.48 -6.25
C ILE A 82 8.35 9.94 -6.14
N VAL A 83 8.72 10.77 -7.11
CA VAL A 83 8.27 12.16 -7.23
C VAL A 83 7.83 12.40 -8.66
N ASN A 84 6.60 12.86 -8.85
CA ASN A 84 5.98 13.09 -10.15
C ASN A 84 6.11 11.88 -11.10
N GLY A 85 5.93 10.67 -10.55
CA GLY A 85 5.95 9.41 -11.30
C GLY A 85 7.34 8.81 -11.54
N GLN A 86 8.43 9.47 -11.12
CA GLN A 86 9.80 8.99 -11.31
C GLN A 86 10.49 8.67 -9.98
N ALA A 87 11.25 7.57 -9.93
CA ALA A 87 12.07 7.25 -8.77
C ALA A 87 13.16 8.30 -8.60
N VAL A 88 13.30 8.80 -7.38
CA VAL A 88 14.36 9.73 -7.00
C VAL A 88 15.33 8.98 -6.10
N GLY A 89 16.50 8.64 -6.64
CA GLY A 89 17.48 7.76 -5.98
C GLY A 89 17.15 6.26 -6.10
N GLY A 90 18.01 5.43 -5.51
CA GLY A 90 17.80 3.99 -5.41
C GLY A 90 17.17 3.57 -4.08
N ASP A 91 17.04 2.26 -3.86
CA ASP A 91 16.49 1.69 -2.63
C ASP A 91 17.15 2.27 -1.38
N TYR A 92 16.33 2.72 -0.43
CA TYR A 92 16.73 3.28 0.86
C TYR A 92 17.57 4.56 0.79
N THR A 93 17.64 5.23 -0.36
CA THR A 93 18.33 6.54 -0.46
C THR A 93 17.67 7.56 0.47
N TYR A 94 16.33 7.63 0.42
CA TYR A 94 15.52 8.57 1.22
C TYR A 94 14.61 7.87 2.22
N MET A 95 14.68 6.53 2.29
CA MET A 95 13.83 5.67 3.12
C MET A 95 14.70 5.00 4.18
N ARG A 96 14.24 4.96 5.43
CA ARG A 96 14.94 4.23 6.49
C ARG A 96 14.92 2.74 6.18
N ARG A 97 16.10 2.13 6.17
CA ARG A 97 16.24 0.69 6.01
C ARG A 97 15.86 -0.03 7.31
N ASN A 98 15.01 -1.03 7.20
CA ASN A 98 14.61 -1.95 8.25
C ASN A 98 15.48 -3.22 8.25
N THR A 99 15.33 -4.07 9.27
CA THR A 99 16.10 -5.32 9.40
C THR A 99 15.27 -6.58 9.10
N ASN A 100 13.94 -6.49 9.10
CA ASN A 100 13.04 -7.58 8.72
C ASN A 100 12.87 -7.73 7.19
N SER A 101 13.57 -6.94 6.38
CA SER A 101 13.52 -7.00 4.92
C SER A 101 12.06 -6.87 4.42
N TYR A 102 11.63 -7.72 3.50
CA TYR A 102 10.25 -7.79 3.02
C TYR A 102 9.26 -8.39 4.01
N MET A 103 9.69 -9.00 5.13
CA MET A 103 8.77 -9.67 6.05
C MET A 103 7.88 -8.67 6.80
N PRO A 104 6.57 -8.93 6.94
CA PRO A 104 5.69 -8.04 7.70
C PRO A 104 6.05 -8.02 9.18
N SER A 105 5.63 -6.94 9.83
CA SER A 105 5.47 -6.90 11.28
C SER A 105 4.06 -7.34 11.67
N PHE A 106 3.89 -8.25 12.63
CA PHE A 106 2.55 -8.68 13.06
C PHE A 106 1.97 -7.73 14.10
N ALA A 107 0.66 -7.52 14.05
CA ALA A 107 -0.08 -6.65 14.98
C ALA A 107 0.28 -6.91 16.44
N ALA A 108 0.33 -8.18 16.86
CA ALA A 108 0.63 -8.57 18.23
C ALA A 108 2.04 -8.12 18.70
N ASP A 109 2.99 -8.01 17.78
CA ASP A 109 4.38 -7.68 18.08
C ASP A 109 4.62 -6.17 18.08
N VAL A 110 3.99 -5.44 17.14
CA VAL A 110 4.32 -4.03 16.92
C VAL A 110 3.32 -3.02 17.49
N ILE A 111 2.07 -3.36 17.80
CA ILE A 111 1.03 -2.36 18.12
C ILE A 111 1.43 -1.37 19.25
N ASN A 112 2.20 -1.85 20.23
CA ASN A 112 2.69 -1.08 21.38
C ASN A 112 4.21 -0.83 21.34
N SER A 113 4.88 -1.17 20.23
CA SER A 113 6.33 -1.04 20.07
C SER A 113 6.69 0.24 19.30
N PRO A 114 7.85 0.88 19.60
CA PRO A 114 8.42 1.92 18.75
C PRO A 114 8.61 1.49 17.28
N ASN A 115 8.77 0.18 17.02
CA ASN A 115 8.94 -0.36 15.67
C ASN A 115 7.72 -0.10 14.77
N LEU A 116 6.53 0.13 15.33
CA LEU A 116 5.35 0.54 14.55
C LEU A 116 5.55 1.85 13.78
N ARG A 117 6.49 2.71 14.21
CA ARG A 117 6.77 3.98 13.53
C ARG A 117 7.33 3.75 12.13
N CYS A 118 8.43 3.00 12.03
CA CYS A 118 9.24 2.94 10.81
C CYS A 118 9.75 1.55 10.44
N ASN A 119 9.12 0.49 10.99
CA ASN A 119 9.53 -0.91 10.90
C ASN A 119 10.63 -1.36 11.86
N GLU A 120 10.78 -2.68 11.97
CA GLU A 120 11.78 -3.36 12.80
C GLU A 120 13.20 -2.95 12.40
N GLY A 121 14.00 -2.56 13.40
CA GLY A 121 15.42 -2.20 13.20
C GLY A 121 15.67 -0.92 12.40
N ALA A 122 14.64 -0.17 12.00
CA ALA A 122 14.81 1.11 11.33
C ALA A 122 15.35 2.19 12.28
N THR A 123 16.56 2.67 12.01
CA THR A 123 17.24 3.66 12.87
C THR A 123 17.35 5.04 12.22
N THR A 124 17.60 6.05 13.05
CA THR A 124 17.84 7.43 12.61
C THR A 124 19.19 7.54 11.88
N GLY A 125 19.34 8.51 10.99
CA GLY A 125 20.62 8.78 10.29
C GLY A 125 20.98 7.84 9.14
N THR A 126 20.09 6.90 8.79
CA THR A 126 20.31 5.92 7.70
C THR A 126 19.78 6.37 6.33
N ALA A 127 19.01 7.46 6.28
CA ALA A 127 18.40 7.99 5.07
C ALA A 127 18.87 9.43 4.81
N GLN A 128 18.98 9.80 3.55
CA GLN A 128 19.16 11.19 3.13
C GLN A 128 17.82 11.93 3.17
N THR A 129 17.84 13.27 3.19
CA THR A 129 16.62 14.08 3.11
C THR A 129 16.37 14.55 1.68
N TYR A 130 15.20 14.24 1.11
CA TYR A 130 14.78 14.76 -0.18
C TYR A 130 14.00 16.07 -0.01
N THR A 131 14.32 17.12 -0.78
CA THR A 131 13.59 18.39 -0.73
C THR A 131 12.51 18.41 -1.80
N VAL A 132 11.26 18.68 -1.41
CA VAL A 132 10.09 18.66 -2.29
C VAL A 132 9.12 19.78 -1.94
N ALA A 133 8.44 20.34 -2.94
CA ALA A 133 7.45 21.38 -2.72
C ALA A 133 6.10 20.80 -2.27
N ALA A 134 5.40 21.51 -1.40
CA ALA A 134 3.98 21.28 -1.14
C ALA A 134 3.20 21.28 -2.47
N GLY A 135 2.17 20.45 -2.58
CA GLY A 135 1.44 20.23 -3.83
C GLY A 135 2.09 19.24 -4.81
N SER A 136 3.32 18.79 -4.57
CA SER A 136 3.92 17.74 -5.41
C SER A 136 3.24 16.40 -5.19
N ARG A 137 3.13 15.60 -6.26
CA ARG A 137 2.71 14.19 -6.17
C ARG A 137 3.93 13.34 -5.86
N ILE A 138 3.88 12.59 -4.76
CA ILE A 138 4.94 11.68 -4.34
C ILE A 138 4.38 10.28 -4.10
N GLY A 139 5.26 9.29 -4.08
CA GLY A 139 4.90 7.91 -3.81
C GLY A 139 5.98 7.10 -3.14
N PHE A 140 5.57 5.95 -2.64
CA PHE A 140 6.44 4.96 -2.04
C PHE A 140 6.27 3.68 -2.86
N LYS A 141 7.30 3.34 -3.64
CA LYS A 141 7.28 2.19 -4.55
C LYS A 141 7.92 0.97 -3.89
N LEU A 142 7.36 -0.19 -4.20
CA LEU A 142 7.85 -1.48 -3.75
C LEU A 142 9.20 -1.84 -4.40
N TRP A 143 10.02 -2.60 -3.67
CA TRP A 143 11.25 -3.18 -4.21
C TRP A 143 10.93 -4.17 -5.35
N TYR A 144 11.88 -4.35 -6.27
CA TYR A 144 11.92 -5.39 -7.30
C TYR A 144 10.73 -5.42 -8.29
N ASN A 145 10.02 -4.30 -8.45
CA ASN A 145 8.79 -4.22 -9.26
C ASN A 145 7.69 -5.19 -8.79
N GLU A 146 7.67 -5.47 -7.49
CA GLU A 146 6.58 -6.21 -6.85
C GLU A 146 5.26 -5.41 -6.83
N PHE A 147 4.19 -6.13 -6.54
CA PHE A 147 2.85 -5.58 -6.36
C PHE A 147 2.32 -5.83 -4.95
N ILE A 148 1.39 -4.99 -4.52
CA ILE A 148 0.63 -5.21 -3.28
C ILE A 148 -0.39 -6.34 -3.56
N GLU A 149 -0.05 -7.55 -3.13
CA GLU A 149 -0.86 -8.78 -3.31
C GLU A 149 -1.51 -9.26 -2.01
N HIS A 150 -1.72 -8.35 -1.06
CA HIS A 150 -2.57 -8.61 0.09
C HIS A 150 -3.73 -7.62 0.15
N PRO A 151 -4.94 -8.08 0.50
CA PRO A 151 -6.07 -7.18 0.72
C PRO A 151 -5.82 -6.33 1.96
N GLY A 152 -6.05 -5.03 1.86
CA GLY A 152 -5.79 -4.12 2.97
C GLY A 152 -5.83 -2.63 2.61
N PRO A 153 -6.01 -1.75 3.59
CA PRO A 153 -5.90 -0.32 3.36
C PRO A 153 -4.44 0.14 3.27
N GLY A 154 -4.24 1.25 2.56
CA GLY A 154 -2.99 2.01 2.52
C GLY A 154 -3.11 3.34 3.26
N PHE A 155 -2.03 3.80 3.89
CA PHE A 155 -1.97 5.06 4.62
C PHE A 155 -0.67 5.81 4.38
N VAL A 156 -0.74 7.14 4.51
CA VAL A 156 0.44 7.97 4.71
C VAL A 156 0.23 8.90 5.90
N TYR A 157 1.21 8.92 6.80
CA TYR A 157 1.28 9.81 7.95
C TYR A 157 2.54 10.68 7.86
N MET A 158 2.45 11.91 8.37
CA MET A 158 3.58 12.82 8.45
C MET A 158 3.78 13.29 9.89
N SER A 159 5.04 13.43 10.28
CA SER A 159 5.43 14.00 11.57
C SER A 159 6.53 15.02 11.39
N ARG A 160 6.28 16.24 11.87
CA ARG A 160 7.24 17.34 11.79
C ARG A 160 8.39 17.07 12.76
N ALA A 161 9.62 17.08 12.26
CA ALA A 161 10.79 16.93 13.09
C ALA A 161 10.99 18.20 13.95
N PRO A 162 11.24 18.06 15.27
CA PRO A 162 11.56 19.20 16.13
C PRO A 162 12.99 19.72 15.91
N GLY A 163 13.81 18.97 15.18
CA GLY A 163 15.20 19.27 14.83
C GLY A 163 15.63 18.47 13.59
N ALA A 164 16.90 18.09 13.51
CA ALA A 164 17.41 17.33 12.37
C ALA A 164 16.72 15.95 12.21
N LEU A 165 16.29 15.60 11.00
CA LEU A 165 15.67 14.29 10.72
C LEU A 165 16.58 13.09 11.02
N ASN A 166 17.89 13.30 10.93
CA ASN A 166 18.88 12.27 11.25
C ASN A 166 18.99 11.93 12.73
N SER A 167 18.37 12.72 13.62
CA SER A 167 18.26 12.41 15.05
C SER A 167 16.82 12.23 15.52
N TYR A 168 15.83 12.48 14.67
CA TYR A 168 14.42 12.40 15.05
C TYR A 168 13.86 10.98 14.91
N ASP A 169 13.53 10.33 16.02
CA ASP A 169 13.03 8.95 16.08
C ASP A 169 11.53 8.79 15.75
N GLY A 170 10.82 9.88 15.44
CA GLY A 170 9.38 9.85 15.19
C GLY A 170 8.52 9.83 16.45
N SER A 171 9.06 10.16 17.62
CA SER A 171 8.31 10.18 18.89
C SER A 171 7.31 11.31 19.04
N GLY A 172 7.35 12.33 18.16
CA GLY A 172 6.44 13.49 18.15
C GLY A 172 5.05 13.17 17.60
N ASP A 173 4.30 14.24 17.34
CA ASP A 173 2.94 14.13 16.81
C ASP A 173 2.94 13.74 15.33
N TRP A 174 2.00 12.88 14.96
CA TRP A 174 1.72 12.45 13.60
C TRP A 174 0.34 12.92 13.18
N PHE A 175 0.15 13.16 11.88
CA PHE A 175 -1.16 13.37 11.26
C PHE A 175 -1.25 12.56 9.98
N LYS A 176 -2.45 12.07 9.66
CA LYS A 176 -2.73 11.34 8.44
C LYS A 176 -2.89 12.32 7.28
N VAL A 177 -2.24 12.08 6.15
CA VAL A 177 -2.35 12.91 4.93
C VAL A 177 -2.96 12.15 3.76
N TYR A 178 -3.05 10.84 3.87
CA TYR A 178 -3.64 9.97 2.86
C TYR A 178 -4.17 8.70 3.51
N GLU A 179 -5.28 8.21 2.98
CA GLU A 179 -5.73 6.84 3.15
C GLU A 179 -6.38 6.32 1.88
N SER A 180 -6.29 5.00 1.71
CA SER A 180 -6.93 4.25 0.63
C SER A 180 -7.55 3.00 1.23
N GLY A 181 -8.79 2.71 0.85
CA GLY A 181 -9.55 1.56 1.34
C GLY A 181 -10.13 0.76 0.19
N LEU A 182 -11.43 0.53 0.23
CA LEU A 182 -12.14 -0.19 -0.83
C LEU A 182 -12.49 0.73 -2.00
N CYS A 183 -12.25 0.24 -3.21
CA CYS A 183 -12.74 0.78 -4.48
C CYS A 183 -13.99 0.01 -4.96
N GLY A 184 -14.12 -1.25 -4.56
CA GLY A 184 -15.33 -2.05 -4.73
C GLY A 184 -16.24 -2.03 -3.50
N SER A 185 -17.30 -2.84 -3.53
CA SER A 185 -18.31 -2.88 -2.45
C SER A 185 -18.07 -3.99 -1.43
N ASN A 186 -17.26 -5.00 -1.74
CA ASN A 186 -17.08 -6.20 -0.89
C ASN A 186 -15.61 -6.38 -0.42
N PRO A 187 -15.30 -6.16 0.87
CA PRO A 187 -13.95 -6.34 1.43
C PRO A 187 -13.42 -7.77 1.41
N SER A 188 -14.28 -8.77 1.22
CA SER A 188 -13.86 -10.18 1.06
C SER A 188 -13.17 -10.45 -0.26
N VAL A 189 -13.40 -9.61 -1.28
CA VAL A 189 -12.81 -9.76 -2.61
C VAL A 189 -11.54 -8.92 -2.69
N ASP A 190 -10.42 -9.56 -3.04
CA ASP A 190 -9.10 -8.93 -2.95
C ASP A 190 -8.94 -7.75 -3.92
N ASN A 191 -9.39 -7.89 -5.17
CA ASN A 191 -9.33 -6.80 -6.15
C ASN A 191 -10.35 -5.66 -5.92
N ASN A 192 -11.15 -5.72 -4.85
CA ASN A 192 -11.96 -4.57 -4.42
C ASN A 192 -11.16 -3.57 -3.59
N TRP A 193 -9.95 -3.91 -3.15
CA TRP A 193 -9.06 -2.98 -2.46
C TRP A 193 -8.36 -2.08 -3.46
N CYS A 194 -8.41 -0.77 -3.24
CA CYS A 194 -7.82 0.18 -4.19
C CYS A 194 -6.31 0.02 -4.36
N THR A 195 -5.63 -0.54 -3.37
CA THR A 195 -4.19 -0.83 -3.39
C THR A 195 -3.85 -2.16 -4.07
N TRP A 196 -4.85 -3.00 -4.39
CA TRP A 196 -4.60 -4.31 -4.97
C TRP A 196 -3.89 -4.20 -6.31
N GLN A 197 -2.78 -4.94 -6.46
CA GLN A 197 -1.92 -4.90 -7.64
C GLN A 197 -1.29 -3.52 -7.94
N ASP A 198 -1.30 -2.59 -7.00
CA ASP A 198 -0.47 -1.39 -7.11
C ASP A 198 0.99 -1.74 -6.78
N ASP A 199 1.92 -1.13 -7.50
CA ASP A 199 3.36 -1.22 -7.21
C ASP A 199 3.82 -0.15 -6.22
N ARG A 200 2.90 0.69 -5.72
CA ARG A 200 3.20 1.87 -4.89
C ARG A 200 1.98 2.40 -4.15
N ILE A 201 2.22 3.21 -3.12
CA ILE A 201 1.22 4.11 -2.54
C ILE A 201 1.61 5.55 -2.88
N GLU A 202 0.72 6.29 -3.55
CA GLU A 202 0.96 7.66 -4.03
C GLU A 202 -0.06 8.66 -3.46
N PHE A 203 0.39 9.86 -3.16
CA PHE A 203 -0.47 10.96 -2.71
C PHE A 203 0.08 12.32 -3.13
N THR A 204 -0.75 13.36 -3.01
CA THR A 204 -0.32 14.75 -3.22
C THR A 204 -0.07 15.40 -1.87
N ILE A 205 1.11 16.00 -1.69
CA ILE A 205 1.45 16.71 -0.46
C ILE A 205 0.48 17.89 -0.30
N PRO A 206 -0.21 18.05 0.86
CA PRO A 206 -1.17 19.14 1.04
C PRO A 206 -0.53 20.51 0.81
N ASN A 207 -1.20 21.38 0.05
CA ASN A 207 -0.64 22.67 -0.38
C ASN A 207 -0.26 23.59 0.79
N ARG A 208 -1.05 23.62 1.86
CA ARG A 208 -0.78 24.49 3.02
C ARG A 208 -0.06 23.77 4.15
N ILE A 209 0.57 22.61 3.91
CA ILE A 209 1.41 21.98 4.92
C ILE A 209 2.51 22.97 5.36
N PRO A 210 2.73 23.17 6.68
CA PRO A 210 3.80 24.06 7.13
C PRO A 210 5.15 23.61 6.58
N PRO A 211 5.98 24.51 6.03
CA PRO A 211 7.30 24.12 5.55
C PRO A 211 8.18 23.60 6.70
N GLY A 212 9.10 22.70 6.36
CA GLY A 212 10.04 22.13 7.32
C GLY A 212 10.35 20.66 7.04
N ASP A 213 10.98 20.04 8.02
CA ASP A 213 11.45 18.67 7.94
C ASP A 213 10.40 17.71 8.49
N TYR A 214 10.10 16.65 7.73
CA TYR A 214 9.10 15.65 8.07
C TYR A 214 9.64 14.24 7.93
N LEU A 215 9.34 13.43 8.92
CA LEU A 215 9.34 11.98 8.79
C LEU A 215 8.00 11.58 8.18
N VAL A 216 8.03 10.86 7.07
CA VAL A 216 6.82 10.49 6.31
C VAL A 216 6.71 8.98 6.30
N ARG A 217 5.67 8.46 6.95
CA ARG A 217 5.43 7.03 7.13
C ARG A 217 4.40 6.56 6.11
N VAL A 218 4.80 5.65 5.22
CA VAL A 218 3.88 4.84 4.42
C VAL A 218 3.52 3.58 5.19
N GLU A 219 2.29 3.11 5.03
CA GLU A 219 1.83 1.85 5.61
C GLU A 219 0.81 1.17 4.71
N HIS A 220 0.91 -0.15 4.61
CA HIS A 220 -0.14 -1.03 4.15
C HIS A 220 -0.45 -2.06 5.25
N ILE A 221 -1.73 -2.28 5.56
CA ILE A 221 -2.16 -3.25 6.57
C ILE A 221 -2.85 -4.42 5.87
N ALA A 222 -2.17 -5.53 5.72
CA ALA A 222 -2.75 -6.74 5.17
C ALA A 222 -3.66 -7.43 6.19
N ILE A 223 -4.92 -7.64 5.82
CA ILE A 223 -5.99 -8.11 6.72
C ILE A 223 -6.35 -9.60 6.54
N HIS A 224 -5.66 -10.33 5.66
CA HIS A 224 -5.98 -11.73 5.37
C HIS A 224 -5.88 -12.64 6.62
N GLU A 225 -4.99 -12.34 7.58
CA GLU A 225 -4.95 -13.03 8.88
C GLU A 225 -5.50 -12.19 10.06
N GLY A 226 -6.20 -11.08 9.79
CA GLY A 226 -6.69 -10.15 10.83
C GLY A 226 -7.61 -10.82 11.85
N HIS A 227 -8.52 -11.68 11.38
CA HIS A 227 -9.48 -12.44 12.20
C HIS A 227 -8.87 -13.38 13.25
N VAL A 228 -7.59 -13.74 13.11
CA VAL A 228 -6.84 -14.55 14.09
C VAL A 228 -5.79 -13.73 14.84
N GLY A 229 -5.93 -12.40 14.84
CA GLY A 229 -5.03 -11.48 15.55
C GLY A 229 -3.66 -11.31 14.88
N ARG A 230 -3.55 -11.68 13.60
CA ARG A 230 -2.28 -11.69 12.85
C ARG A 230 -2.28 -10.73 11.66
N ALA A 231 -3.02 -9.62 11.75
CA ALA A 231 -2.89 -8.55 10.75
C ALA A 231 -1.42 -8.14 10.57
N GLN A 232 -1.04 -7.94 9.32
CA GLN A 232 0.35 -7.75 8.90
C GLN A 232 0.58 -6.30 8.49
N PHE A 233 1.61 -5.70 9.04
CA PHE A 233 1.99 -4.31 8.83
C PHE A 233 3.24 -4.23 7.93
N TYR A 234 3.09 -3.55 6.80
CA TYR A 234 4.17 -3.20 5.88
C TYR A 234 4.33 -1.68 5.94
N MET A 235 5.43 -1.17 6.49
CA MET A 235 5.51 0.24 6.85
C MET A 235 6.94 0.75 6.81
N GLU A 236 7.18 1.90 6.20
CA GLU A 236 8.52 2.48 6.07
C GLU A 236 8.47 4.00 6.21
N CYS A 237 9.61 4.61 6.58
CA CYS A 237 9.69 6.05 6.82
C CYS A 237 10.66 6.74 5.87
N ALA A 238 10.20 7.78 5.17
CA ALA A 238 11.02 8.66 4.35
C ALA A 238 11.38 9.95 5.08
N HIS A 239 12.48 10.57 4.65
CA HIS A 239 12.92 11.88 5.12
C HIS A 239 12.65 12.93 4.05
N LEU A 240 11.68 13.81 4.29
CA LEU A 240 11.33 14.88 3.37
C LEU A 240 11.55 16.25 4.00
N ARG A 241 12.08 17.19 3.23
CA ARG A 241 12.04 18.62 3.52
C ARG A 241 11.01 19.27 2.62
N ILE A 242 9.94 19.75 3.24
CA ILE A 242 8.84 20.39 2.53
C ILE A 242 9.08 21.89 2.40
N THR A 243 9.02 22.38 1.17
CA THR A 243 9.02 23.83 0.85
C THR A 243 7.62 24.28 0.46
N GLY A 244 7.35 25.59 0.58
CA GLY A 244 6.04 26.18 0.27
C GLY A 244 5.67 27.29 1.23
N SER A 245 4.51 27.91 1.01
CA SER A 245 3.98 28.98 1.85
C SER A 245 3.38 28.48 3.18
N GLY A 246 2.89 27.24 3.19
CA GLY A 246 2.24 26.64 4.36
C GLY A 246 0.95 27.36 4.77
N GLY A 247 0.75 27.49 6.09
CA GLY A 247 -0.39 28.20 6.68
C GLY A 247 -1.54 27.30 7.15
N GLY A 248 -1.47 26.00 6.92
CA GLY A 248 -2.38 25.00 7.48
C GLY A 248 -2.00 24.59 8.90
N THR A 249 -2.94 23.99 9.61
CA THR A 249 -2.72 23.39 10.94
C THR A 249 -3.04 21.90 10.85
N PRO A 250 -2.01 21.04 10.72
CA PRO A 250 -2.24 19.60 10.58
C PRO A 250 -2.96 18.98 11.77
N GLY A 251 -3.91 18.10 11.48
CA GLY A 251 -4.64 17.34 12.49
C GLY A 251 -5.77 16.51 11.89
N PRO A 252 -6.37 15.58 12.65
CA PRO A 252 -6.10 15.29 14.06
C PRO A 252 -4.69 14.73 14.33
N LEU A 253 -4.12 15.08 15.49
CA LEU A 253 -2.78 14.63 15.90
C LEU A 253 -2.85 13.35 16.73
N VAL A 254 -1.89 12.45 16.50
CA VAL A 254 -1.76 11.15 17.17
C VAL A 254 -0.30 10.81 17.48
N ARG A 255 -0.06 9.80 18.31
CA ARG A 255 1.27 9.23 18.58
C ARG A 255 1.36 7.81 18.05
N ILE A 256 2.55 7.42 17.61
CA ILE A 256 2.87 6.05 17.20
C ILE A 256 4.04 5.59 18.08
N PRO A 257 3.92 4.49 18.86
CA PRO A 257 2.72 3.69 19.11
C PRO A 257 1.62 4.46 19.87
N GLY A 258 0.41 3.90 19.89
CA GLY A 258 -0.80 4.52 20.47
C GLY A 258 -1.89 4.85 19.45
N LEU A 259 -1.53 4.83 18.16
CA LEU A 259 -2.42 5.06 17.02
C LEU A 259 -3.48 3.96 16.86
N TYR A 260 -3.10 2.70 17.10
CA TYR A 260 -3.93 1.53 16.83
C TYR A 260 -4.09 0.65 18.06
N ARG A 261 -5.11 -0.21 18.04
CA ARG A 261 -5.28 -1.34 18.95
C ARG A 261 -5.44 -2.62 18.14
N THR A 262 -4.96 -3.74 18.68
CA THR A 262 -5.16 -5.06 18.04
C THR A 262 -6.64 -5.42 17.88
N SER A 263 -7.52 -4.83 18.71
CA SER A 263 -8.97 -5.03 18.64
C SER A 263 -9.70 -4.01 17.76
N ASP A 264 -9.00 -3.10 17.07
CA ASP A 264 -9.68 -2.18 16.16
C ASP A 264 -10.37 -2.98 15.03
N PRO A 265 -11.61 -2.63 14.65
CA PRO A 265 -12.40 -3.43 13.72
C PRO A 265 -11.76 -3.56 12.33
N GLY A 266 -10.96 -2.59 11.90
CA GLY A 266 -10.19 -2.65 10.66
C GLY A 266 -8.90 -3.49 10.73
N ILE A 267 -8.44 -3.83 11.94
CA ILE A 267 -7.22 -4.63 12.20
C ILE A 267 -7.60 -6.08 12.51
N ALA A 268 -8.51 -6.32 13.47
CA ALA A 268 -9.04 -7.65 13.80
C ALA A 268 -10.11 -8.12 12.78
N TYR A 269 -9.99 -7.71 11.52
CA TYR A 269 -11.06 -7.86 10.54
C TYR A 269 -11.17 -9.29 10.02
N ASN A 270 -12.41 -9.78 9.88
CA ASN A 270 -12.69 -11.07 9.26
C ASN A 270 -13.26 -10.91 7.85
N LYS A 271 -12.39 -11.09 6.85
CA LYS A 271 -12.76 -11.06 5.43
C LYS A 271 -13.27 -12.39 4.89
N TRP A 272 -13.15 -13.50 5.62
CA TRP A 272 -13.45 -14.85 5.13
C TRP A 272 -14.89 -15.30 5.39
N THR A 273 -15.69 -14.46 6.02
CA THR A 273 -17.12 -14.73 6.22
C THR A 273 -17.92 -14.45 4.94
N SER A 274 -19.01 -15.20 4.73
CA SER A 274 -19.94 -15.02 3.62
C SER A 274 -20.72 -13.70 3.69
N ASN A 275 -20.79 -13.07 4.86
CA ASN A 275 -21.39 -11.76 5.07
C ASN A 275 -20.43 -10.89 5.91
N PRO A 276 -19.43 -10.27 5.28
CA PRO A 276 -18.45 -9.45 5.96
C PRO A 276 -19.07 -8.15 6.50
N ALA A 277 -18.65 -7.73 7.69
CA ALA A 277 -19.01 -6.40 8.20
C ALA A 277 -18.44 -5.31 7.28
N PRO A 278 -19.05 -4.12 7.18
CA PRO A 278 -18.44 -2.99 6.50
C PRO A 278 -17.03 -2.72 7.04
N TYR A 279 -16.09 -2.42 6.15
CA TYR A 279 -14.72 -2.13 6.57
C TYR A 279 -14.64 -0.75 7.25
N VAL A 280 -14.01 -0.70 8.42
CA VAL A 280 -13.81 0.54 9.18
C VAL A 280 -12.34 0.90 9.13
N MET A 281 -12.03 2.06 8.55
CA MET A 281 -10.66 2.55 8.45
C MET A 281 -10.06 2.79 9.85
N PRO A 282 -8.90 2.19 10.19
CA PRO A 282 -8.22 2.48 11.46
C PRO A 282 -7.55 3.87 11.47
N GLY A 283 -7.32 4.39 12.68
CA GLY A 283 -6.62 5.66 12.91
C GLY A 283 -7.50 6.91 12.77
N PRO A 284 -6.90 8.12 12.85
CA PRO A 284 -7.63 9.39 12.75
C PRO A 284 -8.11 9.65 11.32
N ALA A 285 -8.99 10.64 11.15
CA ALA A 285 -9.33 11.15 9.82
C ALA A 285 -8.11 11.73 9.10
N VAL A 286 -8.12 11.71 7.76
CA VAL A 286 -7.16 12.44 6.94
C VAL A 286 -7.24 13.94 7.25
N TRP A 287 -6.08 14.58 7.41
CA TRP A 287 -6.02 16.02 7.53
C TRP A 287 -6.49 16.68 6.23
N VAL A 288 -7.65 17.33 6.33
CA VAL A 288 -8.19 18.16 5.25
C VAL A 288 -7.68 19.59 5.41
N ASP A 289 -7.02 20.08 4.37
CA ASP A 289 -6.54 21.45 4.29
C ASP A 289 -7.72 22.42 4.04
N ASN A 290 -8.52 22.64 5.08
CA ASN A 290 -9.65 23.57 5.05
C ASN A 290 -9.13 25.01 5.09
N GLY A 291 -8.64 25.49 3.95
CA GLY A 291 -8.28 26.89 3.76
C GLY A 291 -9.50 27.79 3.62
N SER A 292 -10.03 28.31 4.72
CA SER A 292 -10.85 29.53 4.68
C SER A 292 -10.61 30.43 5.88
N SER A 293 -9.76 31.44 5.68
CA SER A 293 -9.99 32.86 6.01
C SER A 293 -8.66 33.63 6.02
N ASN A 294 -8.42 34.52 5.05
CA ASN A 294 -8.33 35.98 5.26
C ASN A 294 -8.15 36.77 3.91
N PRO A 295 -8.24 38.12 3.86
CA PRO A 295 -9.19 38.87 3.03
C PRO A 295 -8.54 39.67 1.87
N THR A 296 -9.38 40.37 1.10
CA THR A 296 -9.11 41.25 -0.07
C THR A 296 -8.93 40.48 -1.39
N ASN A 297 -9.68 40.66 -2.49
CA ASN A 297 -10.63 41.65 -3.02
C ASN A 297 -11.22 41.06 -4.34
N PRO A 298 -12.09 41.75 -5.09
CA PRO A 298 -13.54 41.91 -4.95
C PRO A 298 -14.37 40.80 -5.65
N THR A 299 -15.65 40.74 -5.28
CA THR A 299 -16.76 39.98 -5.86
C THR A 299 -16.73 39.81 -7.39
N PRO A 300 -17.10 38.63 -7.90
CA PRO A 300 -18.20 38.58 -8.86
C PRO A 300 -19.21 37.45 -8.58
N THR A 301 -20.44 37.88 -8.31
CA THR A 301 -21.74 37.28 -8.65
C THR A 301 -21.93 35.77 -8.52
N ASN A 302 -22.70 35.43 -7.48
CA ASN A 302 -23.58 34.28 -7.41
C ASN A 302 -24.38 34.08 -8.72
N PRO A 303 -24.67 32.82 -9.09
CA PRO A 303 -26.07 32.47 -9.25
C PRO A 303 -26.43 31.30 -8.34
N THR A 304 -27.37 31.59 -7.44
CA THR A 304 -28.27 30.64 -6.81
C THR A 304 -28.79 29.62 -7.83
N ASN A 305 -28.64 28.33 -7.54
CA ASN A 305 -29.62 27.34 -7.95
C ASN A 305 -29.91 26.37 -6.78
N PRO A 306 -31.02 26.56 -6.04
CA PRO A 306 -31.54 25.57 -5.10
C PRO A 306 -32.38 24.56 -5.89
N GLY A 307 -31.93 23.31 -6.10
CA GLY A 307 -32.67 22.44 -7.01
C GLY A 307 -32.56 20.93 -6.88
N THR A 308 -31.45 20.34 -6.43
CA THR A 308 -31.33 18.88 -6.37
C THR A 308 -30.56 18.48 -5.15
N GLY A 309 -31.21 17.80 -4.21
CA GLY A 309 -30.54 17.21 -3.05
C GLY A 309 -29.43 16.24 -3.44
N ALA A 310 -28.69 15.72 -2.47
CA ALA A 310 -27.67 14.70 -2.70
C ALA A 310 -28.28 13.47 -3.39
N PRO A 311 -27.56 12.82 -4.33
CA PRO A 311 -28.06 11.62 -5.01
C PRO A 311 -28.32 10.49 -4.01
N LEU A 312 -29.08 9.45 -4.40
CA LEU A 312 -29.21 8.24 -3.58
C LEU A 312 -27.81 7.69 -3.23
N TYR A 313 -27.60 7.33 -1.97
CA TYR A 313 -26.31 6.97 -1.36
C TYR A 313 -25.28 8.11 -1.23
N GLY A 314 -25.62 9.33 -1.63
CA GLY A 314 -24.79 10.52 -1.41
C GLY A 314 -24.86 11.03 0.03
N GLN A 315 -23.79 11.71 0.47
CA GLN A 315 -23.79 12.37 1.78
C GLN A 315 -24.77 13.55 1.77
N CYS A 316 -25.61 13.62 2.80
CA CYS A 316 -26.64 14.62 2.97
C CYS A 316 -26.58 15.33 4.33
N GLY A 317 -25.50 15.12 5.10
CA GLY A 317 -25.37 15.71 6.43
C GLY A 317 -24.15 15.20 7.19
N GLY A 318 -23.97 15.75 8.38
CA GLY A 318 -22.80 15.53 9.23
C GLY A 318 -22.16 16.84 9.69
N GLN A 319 -21.53 16.85 10.86
CA GLN A 319 -20.78 18.00 11.36
C GLN A 319 -19.61 18.31 10.40
N GLY A 320 -19.49 19.57 9.96
CA GLY A 320 -18.57 19.96 8.87
C GLY A 320 -19.16 19.80 7.46
N TRP A 321 -20.39 19.27 7.37
CA TRP A 321 -21.31 19.18 6.24
C TRP A 321 -21.47 20.47 5.41
N THR A 322 -20.84 20.66 4.24
CA THR A 322 -21.10 21.87 3.41
C THR A 322 -21.89 21.61 2.11
N GLY A 323 -22.16 20.34 1.79
CA GLY A 323 -22.95 19.97 0.62
C GLY A 323 -24.47 19.96 0.88
N PRO A 324 -25.26 19.32 -0.01
CA PRO A 324 -26.70 19.26 0.14
C PRO A 324 -27.13 18.64 1.48
N THR A 325 -28.17 19.21 2.10
CA THR A 325 -28.77 18.71 3.36
C THR A 325 -30.08 17.95 3.14
N THR A 326 -30.48 17.80 1.88
CA THR A 326 -31.67 17.07 1.43
C THR A 326 -31.25 16.05 0.40
N CYS A 327 -32.08 15.03 0.18
CA CYS A 327 -31.84 13.99 -0.81
C CYS A 327 -32.65 14.23 -2.07
N ALA A 328 -32.03 14.10 -3.24
CA ALA A 328 -32.73 14.06 -4.52
C ALA A 328 -33.60 12.78 -4.63
N GLN A 329 -33.17 11.70 -3.97
CA GLN A 329 -33.91 10.44 -3.83
C GLN A 329 -33.58 9.81 -2.46
N GLY A 330 -34.60 9.24 -1.81
CA GLY A 330 -34.45 8.65 -0.47
C GLY A 330 -34.60 9.65 0.67
N THR A 331 -34.30 9.20 1.89
CA THR A 331 -34.33 10.03 3.12
C THR A 331 -32.91 10.20 3.64
N CYS A 332 -32.58 11.44 4.06
CA CYS A 332 -31.30 11.69 4.69
C CYS A 332 -31.25 11.03 6.07
N THR A 333 -30.54 9.90 6.15
CA THR A 333 -30.45 9.07 7.35
C THR A 333 -29.13 9.34 8.06
N VAL A 334 -29.21 9.71 9.34
CA VAL A 334 -28.01 9.95 10.17
C VAL A 334 -27.32 8.62 10.44
N SER A 335 -26.06 8.49 10.02
CA SER A 335 -25.22 7.33 10.33
C SER A 335 -24.40 7.59 11.59
N ASN A 336 -23.80 8.77 11.69
CA ASN A 336 -23.12 9.25 12.89
C ASN A 336 -23.08 10.79 12.89
N GLN A 337 -22.47 11.39 13.92
CA GLN A 337 -22.43 12.86 14.07
C GLN A 337 -21.72 13.59 12.91
N TRP A 338 -20.87 12.90 12.14
CA TRP A 338 -20.10 13.46 11.03
C TRP A 338 -20.63 13.07 9.65
N TYR A 339 -21.60 12.15 9.57
CA TYR A 339 -22.05 11.58 8.31
C TYR A 339 -23.53 11.20 8.34
N SER A 340 -24.28 11.70 7.36
CA SER A 340 -25.64 11.29 7.03
C SER A 340 -25.72 10.99 5.55
N GLN A 341 -26.49 9.98 5.16
CA GLN A 341 -26.55 9.48 3.79
C GLN A 341 -27.99 9.39 3.28
N CYS A 342 -28.19 9.65 2.00
CA CYS A 342 -29.47 9.40 1.33
C CYS A 342 -29.70 7.90 1.14
N LEU A 343 -30.77 7.36 1.72
CA LEU A 343 -31.16 5.94 1.63
C LEU A 343 -32.61 5.77 1.16
#